data_AF-A0A9D7CP71-F1
#
_entry.id   AF-A0A9D7CP71-F1
#
_cell.length_a   1.000
_cell.length_b   1.000
_cell.length_c   1.000
_cell.angle_alpha   90.00
_cell.angle_beta   90.00
_cell.angle_gamma   90.00
#
_symmetry.space_group_name_H-M   'P 1'
#
loop_
_entity.id
_entity.type
_entity.pdbx_description
1 polymer ?
#
loop_
_entity_poly.entity_id
_entity_poly.type
_entity_poly.pdbx_seq_one_letter_code
_entity_poly.pdbx_strand_id
1 'polypeptide(L)'
;MQKNNFYEFTRPVQERFIGSVNGTGMPTPLLERRGGPSLPLPWLGLSAFGVVLLIALFPVGLGVLESRLAIQSVLFLVLDVGGVAAIVMGVMKVVSAMREVKALPFRPGIYVFPIGLVDAREYVLKVYPLAEISGVEQTASEVVLTAEGARFAFPQASPEEVSAGAARFAEAQKHLSQAMSTRESLRPGALAGIDPFHGAASPFVPNKPLLREVPLWAKVPWAFALGAGVVVGLFVWMIRNNVGDRRLYAAALERNDVEAYEAYLARGTKYKDEVKRVRLPRAELRLAEKAGTVDAIEEYIKTHPGAAIPDEVQAARRVALLKALDKAREAGTVTSLKDFDQRHPRHGLDGELKKAIHQVYVNALEKYRSQAAPKDPDTLRFVEQLILLAEQKGPDVRIRFRHKASKTLDKADGLVTKNKFFNGTQSFPSRHFDGARLASRDTELLGVVAQRFADVFPKDVLFLQAGEAIKEEGPLPAFPVPTLVVEHQVEWAGGVVTSTNPRGVFIGAGLLFEATFRLPGDTAKPLKTKLADWRAPDVTNLKGEGKPEEKLYDQMAKNCFDNFTKRLLGMLFRPVATTAK
;
A
#
# COMPACT_ATOMS: atom_id res chain seq x y z
N MET A 1 -57.39 -52.92 18.48
CA MET A 1 -55.92 -53.17 18.62
C MET A 1 -55.45 -53.25 20.09
N GLN A 2 -54.77 -54.33 20.47
CA GLN A 2 -54.01 -54.45 21.74
C GLN A 2 -52.50 -54.27 21.50
N LYS A 3 -51.80 -53.59 22.41
CA LYS A 3 -50.34 -53.41 22.38
C LYS A 3 -49.70 -54.17 23.52
N ASN A 4 -48.98 -55.24 23.22
CA ASN A 4 -48.34 -56.07 24.23
C ASN A 4 -46.82 -56.06 24.04
N ASN A 5 -46.07 -55.90 25.13
CA ASN A 5 -44.61 -55.94 25.08
C ASN A 5 -44.13 -57.40 25.15
N PHE A 6 -43.41 -57.85 24.12
CA PHE A 6 -42.91 -59.23 24.06
C PHE A 6 -42.08 -59.61 25.30
N TYR A 7 -41.29 -58.69 25.83
CA TYR A 7 -40.41 -58.94 26.96
C TYR A 7 -41.13 -59.00 28.33
N GLU A 8 -42.40 -58.59 28.39
CA GLU A 8 -43.23 -58.68 29.60
C GLU A 8 -43.98 -60.02 29.70
N PHE A 9 -44.04 -60.79 28.62
CA PHE A 9 -44.61 -62.12 28.64
C PHE A 9 -43.77 -63.10 29.46
N THR A 10 -44.43 -64.13 30.00
CA THR A 10 -43.74 -65.26 30.62
C THR A 10 -42.90 -65.99 29.57
N ARG A 11 -41.78 -66.58 30.01
CA ARG A 11 -40.85 -67.29 29.12
C ARG A 11 -41.51 -68.40 28.26
N PRO A 12 -42.46 -69.20 28.77
CA PRO A 12 -43.19 -70.16 27.94
C PRO A 12 -43.97 -69.52 26.79
N VAL A 13 -44.59 -68.35 27.03
CA VAL A 13 -45.33 -67.60 26.00
C VAL A 13 -44.36 -67.01 24.97
N GLN A 14 -43.21 -66.51 25.41
CA GLN A 14 -42.16 -66.01 24.51
C GLN A 14 -41.62 -67.10 23.58
N GLU A 15 -41.25 -68.27 24.10
CA GLU A 15 -40.73 -69.38 23.30
C GLU A 15 -41.79 -69.93 22.34
N ARG A 16 -43.04 -69.99 22.77
CA ARG A 16 -44.15 -70.38 21.91
C ARG A 16 -44.31 -69.44 20.73
N PHE A 17 -44.38 -68.14 21.00
CA PHE A 17 -44.49 -67.13 19.94
C PHE A 17 -43.30 -67.20 18.97
N ILE A 18 -42.07 -67.34 19.49
CA ILE A 18 -40.87 -67.54 18.66
C ILE A 18 -40.99 -68.80 17.80
N GLY A 19 -41.43 -69.92 18.37
CA GLY A 19 -41.62 -71.18 17.66
C GLY A 19 -42.70 -71.11 16.58
N SER A 20 -43.82 -70.46 16.88
CA SER A 20 -44.92 -70.18 15.95
C SER A 20 -44.45 -69.35 14.75
N VAL A 21 -43.74 -68.26 14.99
CA VAL A 21 -43.21 -67.37 13.94
C VAL A 21 -42.11 -68.04 13.10
N ASN A 22 -41.32 -68.92 13.71
CA ASN A 22 -40.27 -69.67 13.01
C ASN A 22 -40.78 -70.95 12.32
N GLY A 23 -42.06 -71.29 12.47
CA GLY A 23 -42.68 -72.49 11.89
C GLY A 23 -42.31 -73.81 12.60
N THR A 24 -41.69 -73.75 13.77
CA THR A 24 -41.29 -74.93 14.57
C THR A 24 -42.27 -75.27 15.69
N GLY A 25 -43.26 -74.40 15.94
CA GLY A 25 -44.30 -74.58 16.97
C GLY A 25 -45.71 -74.26 16.47
N MET A 26 -46.72 -74.68 17.23
CA MET A 26 -48.14 -74.40 16.96
C MET A 26 -48.66 -73.24 17.83
N PRO A 27 -49.49 -72.33 17.28
CA PRO A 27 -50.04 -72.31 15.92
C PRO A 27 -49.05 -71.81 14.87
N THR A 28 -49.13 -72.31 13.64
CA THR A 28 -48.41 -71.77 12.48
C THR A 28 -49.18 -70.60 11.87
N PRO A 29 -48.50 -69.56 11.33
CA PRO A 29 -49.16 -68.43 10.71
C PRO A 29 -49.85 -68.85 9.40
N LEU A 30 -51.08 -68.38 9.19
CA LEU A 30 -51.89 -68.59 7.99
C LEU A 30 -51.37 -67.76 6.81
N LEU A 31 -50.96 -66.52 7.09
CA LEU A 31 -50.31 -65.60 6.17
C LEU A 31 -49.13 -64.94 6.90
N GLU A 32 -48.00 -64.78 6.22
CA GLU A 32 -46.86 -64.06 6.74
C GLU A 32 -46.32 -63.04 5.73
N ARG A 33 -45.96 -61.87 6.23
CA ARG A 33 -45.14 -60.90 5.50
C ARG A 33 -43.91 -60.59 6.34
N ARG A 34 -42.76 -61.05 5.86
CA ARG A 34 -41.48 -60.78 6.51
C ARG A 34 -40.98 -59.39 6.16
N GLY A 35 -40.43 -58.68 7.13
CA GLY A 35 -39.91 -57.34 6.92
C GLY A 35 -39.79 -56.55 8.23
N GLY A 36 -38.73 -55.78 8.36
CA GLY A 36 -38.53 -54.88 9.49
C GLY A 36 -39.45 -53.65 9.46
N PRO A 37 -39.41 -52.81 10.52
CA PRO A 37 -40.06 -51.51 10.52
C PRO A 37 -39.46 -50.62 9.44
N SER A 38 -40.22 -49.60 9.01
CA SER A 38 -39.74 -48.59 8.07
C SER A 38 -38.48 -47.90 8.61
N LEU A 39 -37.53 -47.58 7.72
CA LEU A 39 -36.38 -46.75 8.06
C LEU A 39 -36.85 -45.46 8.76
N PRO A 40 -36.21 -45.06 9.86
CA PRO A 40 -36.63 -43.87 10.58
C PRO A 40 -36.17 -42.60 9.86
N LEU A 41 -36.90 -42.22 8.82
CA LEU A 41 -36.63 -41.07 7.95
C LEU A 41 -36.42 -39.74 8.71
N PRO A 42 -37.14 -39.42 9.81
CA PRO A 42 -36.91 -38.17 10.53
C PRO A 42 -35.48 -38.07 11.12
N TRP A 43 -34.91 -39.18 11.58
CA TRP A 43 -33.57 -39.20 12.16
C TRP A 43 -32.47 -39.12 11.09
N LEU A 44 -32.72 -39.71 9.91
CA LEU A 44 -31.86 -39.49 8.73
C LEU A 44 -31.92 -38.04 8.25
N GLY A 45 -33.12 -37.45 8.24
CA GLY A 45 -33.32 -36.04 7.91
C GLY A 45 -32.57 -35.11 8.87
N LEU A 46 -32.60 -35.40 10.18
CA LEU A 46 -31.84 -34.66 11.19
C LEU A 46 -30.32 -34.73 10.95
N SER A 47 -29.80 -35.93 10.64
CA SER A 47 -28.38 -36.07 10.31
C SER A 47 -27.99 -35.32 9.04
N ALA A 48 -28.80 -35.43 7.98
CA ALA A 48 -28.56 -34.72 6.73
C ALA A 48 -28.59 -33.19 6.94
N PHE A 49 -29.53 -32.69 7.73
CA PHE A 49 -29.61 -31.28 8.10
C PHE A 49 -28.35 -30.81 8.82
N GLY A 50 -27.86 -31.58 9.81
CA GLY A 50 -26.63 -31.25 10.52
C GLY A 50 -25.40 -31.19 9.59
N VAL A 51 -25.29 -32.11 8.63
CA VAL A 51 -24.21 -32.09 7.63
C VAL A 51 -24.31 -30.85 6.73
N VAL A 52 -25.49 -30.56 6.20
CA VAL A 52 -25.72 -29.39 5.34
C VAL A 52 -25.42 -28.10 6.11
N LEU A 53 -25.83 -28.01 7.38
CA LEU A 53 -25.54 -26.86 8.24
C LEU A 53 -24.03 -26.63 8.36
N LEU A 54 -23.25 -27.66 8.70
CA LEU A 54 -21.79 -27.52 8.84
C LEU A 54 -21.12 -27.15 7.50
N ILE A 55 -21.52 -27.78 6.40
CA ILE A 55 -20.99 -27.47 5.06
C ILE A 55 -21.33 -26.04 4.66
N ALA A 56 -22.54 -25.57 4.95
CA ALA A 56 -22.97 -24.22 4.62
C ALA A 56 -22.29 -23.15 5.47
N LEU A 57 -22.08 -23.41 6.77
CA LEU A 57 -21.45 -22.46 7.69
C LEU A 57 -19.94 -22.33 7.49
N PHE A 58 -19.26 -23.40 7.06
CA PHE A 58 -17.82 -23.42 6.89
C PHE A 58 -17.27 -22.31 5.96
N PRO A 59 -17.79 -22.12 4.73
CA PRO A 59 -17.26 -21.12 3.79
C PRO A 59 -17.66 -19.67 4.08
N VAL A 60 -18.68 -19.43 4.91
CA VAL A 60 -19.27 -18.10 5.10
C VAL A 60 -18.21 -17.10 5.57
N GLY A 61 -17.89 -16.09 4.77
CA GLY A 61 -16.95 -15.02 5.15
C GLY A 61 -15.47 -15.40 5.08
N LEU A 62 -15.10 -16.62 4.67
CA LEU A 62 -13.69 -17.01 4.53
C LEU A 62 -12.95 -16.08 3.56
N GLY A 63 -11.86 -15.46 4.02
CA GLY A 63 -10.95 -14.65 3.20
C GLY A 63 -11.44 -13.24 2.87
N VAL A 64 -12.62 -12.82 3.34
CA VAL A 64 -13.13 -11.46 3.09
C VAL A 64 -12.66 -10.52 4.22
N LEU A 65 -11.76 -9.60 3.90
CA LEU A 65 -11.13 -8.68 4.87
C LEU A 65 -12.14 -7.86 5.67
N GLU A 66 -13.23 -7.43 5.05
CA GLU A 66 -14.23 -6.57 5.70
C GLU A 66 -15.27 -7.34 6.51
N SER A 67 -15.43 -8.65 6.23
CA SER A 67 -16.49 -9.45 6.83
C SER A 67 -16.23 -9.73 8.30
N ARG A 68 -17.22 -9.42 9.15
CA ARG A 68 -17.22 -9.81 10.58
C ARG A 68 -17.27 -11.33 10.76
N LEU A 69 -17.62 -12.07 9.72
CA LEU A 69 -17.73 -13.53 9.73
C LEU A 69 -16.43 -14.23 9.32
N ALA A 70 -15.39 -13.48 8.93
CA ALA A 70 -14.12 -14.06 8.53
C ALA A 70 -13.45 -14.86 9.65
N ILE A 71 -13.66 -14.46 10.91
CA ILE A 71 -13.42 -15.26 12.09
C ILE A 71 -14.76 -15.48 12.78
N GLN A 72 -15.11 -16.76 12.99
CA GLN A 72 -16.40 -17.14 13.54
C GLN A 72 -16.42 -16.81 15.04
N SER A 73 -17.46 -16.11 15.45
CA SER A 73 -17.72 -15.81 16.86
C SER A 73 -18.19 -17.06 17.63
N VAL A 74 -18.33 -16.92 18.95
CA VAL A 74 -18.84 -17.99 19.83
C VAL A 74 -20.25 -18.45 19.42
N LEU A 75 -21.04 -17.61 18.77
CA LEU A 75 -22.37 -18.00 18.26
C LEU A 75 -22.26 -19.14 17.24
N PHE A 76 -21.25 -19.11 16.38
CA PHE A 76 -21.05 -20.17 15.39
C PHE A 76 -20.53 -21.45 16.02
N LEU A 77 -19.75 -21.36 17.10
CA LEU A 77 -19.40 -22.55 17.90
C LEU A 77 -20.65 -23.27 18.40
N VAL A 78 -21.66 -22.55 18.89
CA VAL A 78 -22.93 -23.15 19.32
C VAL A 78 -23.63 -23.85 18.14
N LEU A 79 -23.61 -23.26 16.95
CA LEU A 79 -24.18 -23.87 15.75
C LEU A 79 -23.39 -25.11 15.29
N ASP A 80 -22.07 -25.08 15.37
CA ASP A 80 -21.20 -26.23 15.04
C ASP A 80 -21.45 -27.40 16.01
N VAL A 81 -21.52 -27.10 17.32
CA VAL A 81 -21.86 -28.08 18.36
C VAL A 81 -23.25 -28.67 18.12
N GLY A 82 -24.24 -27.82 17.82
CA GLY A 82 -25.60 -28.26 17.51
C GLY A 82 -25.68 -29.12 16.24
N GLY A 83 -24.97 -28.73 15.18
CA GLY A 83 -24.91 -29.45 13.92
C GLY A 83 -24.28 -30.84 14.09
N VAL A 84 -23.14 -30.94 14.78
CA VAL A 84 -22.51 -32.23 15.09
C VAL A 84 -23.41 -33.07 16.00
N ALA A 85 -24.01 -32.49 17.04
CA ALA A 85 -24.90 -33.22 17.94
C ALA A 85 -26.12 -33.79 17.18
N ALA A 86 -26.69 -33.03 16.23
CA ALA A 86 -27.77 -33.49 15.36
C ALA A 86 -27.34 -34.69 14.49
N ILE A 87 -26.15 -34.66 13.90
CA ILE A 87 -25.58 -35.78 13.13
C ILE A 87 -25.43 -37.02 14.00
N VAL A 88 -24.76 -36.89 15.14
CA VAL A 88 -24.49 -38.01 16.03
C VAL A 88 -25.80 -38.59 16.58
N MET A 89 -26.75 -37.75 17.00
CA MET A 89 -28.06 -38.18 17.49
C MET A 89 -28.85 -38.93 16.41
N GLY A 90 -28.93 -38.38 15.20
CA GLY A 90 -29.66 -39.01 14.09
C GLY A 90 -29.06 -40.35 13.69
N VAL A 91 -27.73 -40.43 13.54
CA VAL A 91 -27.02 -41.68 13.25
C VAL A 91 -27.22 -42.71 14.36
N MET A 92 -27.06 -42.32 15.63
CA MET A 92 -27.27 -43.22 16.76
C MET A 92 -28.71 -43.75 16.81
N LYS A 93 -29.71 -42.92 16.52
CA LYS A 93 -31.11 -43.37 16.49
C LYS A 93 -31.39 -44.35 15.35
N VAL A 94 -30.81 -44.11 14.16
CA VAL A 94 -30.90 -45.05 13.03
C VAL A 94 -30.23 -46.38 13.38
N VAL A 95 -29.00 -46.34 13.92
CA VAL A 95 -28.25 -47.53 14.32
C VAL A 95 -28.96 -48.28 15.46
N SER A 96 -29.56 -47.56 16.41
CA SER A 96 -30.38 -48.15 17.48
C SER A 96 -31.58 -48.88 16.91
N ALA A 97 -32.34 -48.26 16.00
CA ALA A 97 -33.49 -48.89 15.36
C ALA A 97 -33.08 -50.15 14.57
N MET A 98 -31.99 -50.08 13.81
CA MET A 98 -31.47 -51.25 13.09
C MET A 98 -31.00 -52.38 14.02
N ARG A 99 -30.38 -52.03 15.15
CA ARG A 99 -29.95 -53.03 16.15
C ARG A 99 -31.13 -53.62 16.90
N GLU A 100 -32.15 -52.84 17.22
CA GLU A 100 -33.36 -53.35 17.87
C GLU A 100 -34.05 -54.41 17.01
N VAL A 101 -34.14 -54.19 15.70
CA VAL A 101 -34.69 -55.18 14.76
C VAL A 101 -33.84 -56.44 14.70
N LYS A 102 -32.51 -56.31 14.68
CA LYS A 102 -31.59 -57.46 14.68
C LYS A 102 -31.54 -58.21 16.01
N ALA A 103 -31.86 -57.54 17.12
CA ALA A 103 -31.84 -58.11 18.46
C ALA A 103 -33.18 -58.79 18.84
N LEU A 104 -34.19 -58.75 17.97
CA LEU A 104 -35.44 -59.48 18.20
C LEU A 104 -35.15 -60.99 18.20
N PRO A 105 -35.66 -61.75 19.18
CA PRO A 105 -35.48 -63.20 19.26
C PRO A 105 -36.39 -63.96 18.28
N PHE A 106 -37.24 -63.26 17.54
CA PHE A 106 -38.13 -63.76 16.50
C PHE A 106 -37.89 -63.01 15.19
N ARG A 107 -38.33 -63.59 14.07
CA ARG A 107 -38.24 -62.94 12.76
C ARG A 107 -39.23 -61.76 12.71
N PRO A 108 -38.79 -60.54 12.36
CA PRO A 108 -39.70 -59.40 12.28
C PRO A 108 -40.61 -59.52 11.06
N GLY A 109 -41.90 -59.26 11.27
CA GLY A 109 -42.90 -59.37 10.22
C GLY A 109 -44.31 -59.15 10.72
N ILE A 110 -45.28 -59.27 9.81
CA ILE A 110 -46.70 -59.27 10.11
C ILE A 110 -47.20 -60.70 9.90
N TYR A 111 -47.84 -61.26 10.92
CA TYR A 111 -48.26 -62.66 10.97
C TYR A 111 -49.77 -62.73 11.20
N VAL A 112 -50.47 -63.55 10.44
CA VAL A 112 -51.89 -63.81 10.66
C VAL A 112 -52.03 -65.17 11.32
N PHE A 113 -52.42 -65.19 12.59
CA PHE A 113 -52.73 -66.40 13.33
C PHE A 113 -54.25 -66.64 13.36
N PRO A 114 -54.71 -67.86 13.68
CA PRO A 114 -56.14 -68.14 13.84
C PRO A 114 -56.85 -67.20 14.84
N ILE A 115 -56.15 -66.67 15.85
CA ILE A 115 -56.69 -65.72 16.82
C ILE A 115 -56.78 -64.26 16.31
N GLY A 116 -55.97 -63.89 15.31
CA GLY A 116 -55.88 -62.52 14.81
C GLY A 116 -54.57 -62.18 14.11
N LEU A 117 -54.49 -60.95 13.61
CA LEU A 117 -53.31 -60.39 12.96
C LEU A 117 -52.36 -59.82 14.01
N VAL A 118 -51.10 -60.25 13.98
CA VAL A 118 -50.03 -59.80 14.87
C VAL A 118 -48.98 -59.06 14.06
N ASP A 119 -48.86 -57.76 14.29
CA ASP A 119 -47.74 -56.95 13.80
C ASP A 119 -46.56 -57.10 14.77
N ALA A 120 -45.58 -57.91 14.36
CA ALA A 120 -44.36 -58.25 15.10
C ALA A 120 -43.12 -57.65 14.44
N ARG A 121 -43.22 -56.45 13.84
CA ARG A 121 -42.06 -55.74 13.29
C ARG A 121 -41.18 -55.12 14.38
N GLU A 122 -41.74 -54.89 15.56
CA GLU A 122 -41.06 -54.34 16.73
C GLU A 122 -41.27 -55.28 17.94
N TYR A 123 -40.61 -55.00 19.07
CA TYR A 123 -40.81 -55.75 20.31
C TYR A 123 -42.18 -55.48 20.98
N VAL A 124 -42.84 -54.38 20.63
CA VAL A 124 -44.23 -54.12 21.00
C VAL A 124 -45.11 -54.73 19.93
N LEU A 125 -45.68 -55.89 20.24
CA LEU A 125 -46.58 -56.62 19.36
C LEU A 125 -47.92 -55.90 19.32
N LYS A 126 -48.40 -55.56 18.13
CA LYS A 126 -49.76 -55.03 17.95
C LYS A 126 -50.65 -56.16 17.48
N VAL A 127 -51.59 -56.55 18.33
CA VAL A 127 -52.52 -57.64 18.06
C VAL A 127 -53.87 -57.04 17.66
N TYR A 128 -54.33 -57.40 16.48
CA TYR A 128 -55.65 -57.07 15.94
C TYR A 128 -56.48 -58.36 15.99
N PRO A 129 -57.45 -58.47 16.92
CA PRO A 129 -58.38 -59.59 16.97
C PRO A 129 -59.01 -59.88 15.62
N LEU A 130 -59.23 -61.16 15.31
CA LEU A 130 -59.83 -61.57 14.03
C LEU A 130 -61.22 -60.93 13.79
N ALA A 131 -61.95 -60.62 14.86
CA ALA A 131 -63.25 -59.93 14.79
C ALA A 131 -63.17 -58.47 14.30
N GLU A 132 -62.01 -57.82 14.42
CA GLU A 132 -61.78 -56.43 14.00
C GLU A 132 -61.34 -56.32 12.52
N ILE A 133 -61.21 -57.46 11.81
CA ILE A 133 -60.81 -57.51 10.40
C ILE A 133 -62.07 -57.37 9.53
N SER A 134 -62.24 -56.20 8.91
CA SER A 134 -63.48 -55.79 8.24
C SER A 134 -63.50 -56.08 6.73
N GLY A 135 -62.35 -56.38 6.12
CA GLY A 135 -62.27 -56.63 4.67
C GLY A 135 -61.09 -57.50 4.26
N VAL A 136 -61.35 -58.47 3.38
CA VAL A 136 -60.36 -59.32 2.71
C VAL A 136 -60.46 -59.04 1.22
N GLU A 137 -59.50 -58.34 0.66
CA GLU A 137 -59.41 -58.07 -0.78
C GLU A 137 -58.34 -58.98 -1.40
N GLN A 138 -58.67 -59.59 -2.55
CA GLN A 138 -57.73 -60.41 -3.32
C GLN A 138 -57.30 -59.61 -4.55
N THR A 139 -55.99 -59.44 -4.74
CA THR A 139 -55.40 -58.88 -5.95
C THR A 139 -54.63 -59.98 -6.68
N ALA A 140 -54.25 -59.80 -7.95
CA ALA A 140 -53.53 -60.80 -8.75
C ALA A 140 -52.26 -61.37 -8.11
N SER A 141 -51.62 -60.65 -7.18
CA SER A 141 -50.36 -61.02 -6.53
C SER A 141 -50.34 -60.89 -5.01
N GLU A 142 -51.41 -60.38 -4.37
CA GLU A 142 -51.41 -60.10 -2.92
C GLU A 142 -52.78 -60.35 -2.29
N VAL A 143 -52.77 -60.80 -1.03
CA VAL A 143 -53.95 -60.79 -0.15
C VAL A 143 -53.87 -59.54 0.72
N VAL A 144 -54.90 -58.68 0.69
CA VAL A 144 -54.94 -57.45 1.49
C VAL A 144 -55.99 -57.57 2.57
N LEU A 145 -55.56 -57.45 3.83
CA LEU A 145 -56.43 -57.43 5.00
C LEU A 145 -56.57 -56.00 5.50
N THR A 146 -57.81 -55.58 5.78
CA THR A 146 -58.09 -54.29 6.42
C THR A 146 -58.56 -54.50 7.85
N ALA A 147 -57.84 -53.93 8.81
CA ALA A 147 -58.19 -53.95 10.23
C ALA A 147 -58.07 -52.54 10.81
N GLU A 148 -59.11 -52.06 11.49
CA GLU A 148 -59.16 -50.70 12.10
C GLU A 148 -58.67 -49.56 11.18
N GLY A 149 -58.99 -49.63 9.88
CA GLY A 149 -58.57 -48.63 8.88
C GLY A 149 -57.12 -48.75 8.37
N ALA A 150 -56.33 -49.68 8.89
CA ALA A 150 -55.01 -50.02 8.38
C ALA A 150 -55.07 -51.16 7.34
N ARG A 151 -54.34 -50.99 6.23
CA ARG A 151 -54.23 -52.01 5.16
C ARG A 151 -52.94 -52.80 5.30
N PHE A 152 -53.06 -54.12 5.34
CA PHE A 152 -51.93 -55.06 5.43
C PHE A 152 -51.92 -55.93 4.18
N ALA A 153 -50.96 -55.70 3.30
CA ALA A 153 -50.77 -56.48 2.09
C ALA A 153 -49.79 -57.64 2.32
N PHE A 154 -50.16 -58.84 1.91
CA PHE A 154 -49.38 -60.07 1.99
C PHE A 154 -49.09 -60.58 0.56
N PRO A 155 -47.88 -60.36 0.03
CA PRO A 155 -47.52 -60.81 -1.31
C PRO A 155 -47.39 -62.33 -1.36
N GLN A 156 -47.92 -62.95 -2.42
CA GLN A 156 -47.83 -64.39 -2.70
C GLN A 156 -47.14 -64.61 -4.06
N ALA A 157 -46.52 -65.78 -4.25
CA ALA A 157 -45.72 -66.03 -5.46
C ALA A 157 -46.59 -66.36 -6.68
N SER A 158 -47.79 -66.93 -6.47
CA SER A 158 -48.72 -67.27 -7.55
C SER A 158 -50.17 -66.86 -7.26
N PRO A 159 -51.01 -66.62 -8.29
CA PRO A 159 -52.44 -66.36 -8.13
C PRO A 159 -53.20 -67.52 -7.45
N GLU A 160 -52.76 -68.76 -7.65
CA GLU A 160 -53.31 -69.95 -6.96
C GLU A 160 -53.05 -69.89 -5.46
N GLU A 161 -51.86 -69.47 -5.04
CA GLU A 161 -51.51 -69.25 -3.63
C GLU A 161 -52.29 -68.09 -2.99
N VAL A 162 -52.63 -67.03 -3.75
CA VAL A 162 -53.49 -65.93 -3.27
C VAL A 162 -54.87 -66.47 -2.89
N SER A 163 -55.50 -67.24 -3.78
CA SER A 163 -56.82 -67.82 -3.53
C SER A 163 -56.80 -68.86 -2.41
N ALA A 164 -55.76 -69.71 -2.35
CA ALA A 164 -55.56 -70.67 -1.28
C ALA A 164 -55.33 -69.98 0.08
N GLY A 165 -54.57 -68.88 0.11
CA GLY A 165 -54.32 -68.09 1.31
C GLY A 165 -55.58 -67.41 1.85
N ALA A 166 -56.40 -66.83 0.96
CA ALA A 166 -57.69 -66.25 1.32
C ALA A 166 -58.69 -67.32 1.81
N ALA A 167 -58.69 -68.51 1.20
CA ALA A 167 -59.53 -69.63 1.62
C ALA A 167 -59.14 -70.12 3.03
N ARG A 168 -57.84 -70.30 3.32
CA ARG A 168 -57.33 -70.66 4.66
C ARG A 168 -57.73 -69.64 5.72
N PHE A 169 -57.69 -68.36 5.38
CA PHE A 169 -58.13 -67.30 6.28
C PHE A 169 -59.64 -67.36 6.55
N ALA A 170 -60.47 -67.52 5.51
CA ALA A 170 -61.92 -67.65 5.64
C ALA A 170 -62.33 -68.92 6.43
N GLU A 171 -61.61 -70.03 6.23
CA GLU A 171 -61.80 -71.27 6.99
C GLU A 171 -61.43 -71.08 8.47
N ALA A 172 -60.29 -70.43 8.76
CA ALA A 172 -59.89 -70.12 10.12
C ALA A 172 -60.90 -69.19 10.82
N GLN A 173 -61.50 -68.24 10.12
CA GLN A 173 -62.54 -67.35 10.66
C GLN A 173 -63.83 -68.12 11.01
N LYS A 174 -64.24 -69.08 10.16
CA LYS A 174 -65.37 -69.98 10.44
C LYS A 174 -65.07 -70.93 11.61
N HIS A 175 -63.86 -71.49 11.66
CA HIS A 175 -63.45 -72.39 12.73
C HIS A 175 -63.33 -71.66 14.08
N LEU A 176 -62.85 -70.41 14.09
CA LEU A 176 -62.79 -69.58 15.30
C LEU A 176 -64.19 -69.21 15.81
N SER A 177 -65.12 -68.81 14.92
CA SER A 177 -66.49 -68.45 15.34
C SER A 177 -67.26 -69.67 15.87
N GLN A 178 -67.07 -70.85 15.27
CA GLN A 178 -67.58 -72.11 15.79
C GLN A 178 -66.93 -72.48 17.13
N ALA A 179 -65.61 -72.41 17.25
CA ALA A 179 -64.89 -72.72 18.49
C ALA A 179 -65.30 -71.79 19.65
N MET A 180 -65.50 -70.49 19.40
CA MET A 180 -66.00 -69.55 20.42
C MET A 180 -67.45 -69.85 20.86
N SER A 181 -68.25 -70.51 20.02
CA SER A 181 -69.63 -70.89 20.34
C SER A 181 -69.75 -72.21 21.14
N THR A 182 -68.75 -73.09 21.07
CA THR A 182 -68.75 -74.40 21.74
C THR A 182 -67.97 -74.37 23.05
N ARG A 183 -68.55 -74.81 24.17
CA ARG A 183 -67.95 -74.81 25.53
C ARG A 183 -66.63 -75.61 25.66
N GLU A 184 -66.30 -76.46 24.68
CA GLU A 184 -65.06 -77.25 24.62
C GLU A 184 -63.79 -76.41 24.38
N SER A 185 -63.93 -75.20 23.86
CA SER A 185 -62.81 -74.28 23.58
C SER A 185 -62.18 -73.64 24.83
N LEU A 186 -62.68 -73.93 26.03
CA LEU A 186 -62.13 -73.44 27.30
C LEU A 186 -61.06 -74.37 27.91
N ARG A 187 -60.74 -75.51 27.29
CA ARG A 187 -59.65 -76.39 27.76
C ARG A 187 -58.28 -75.75 27.44
N PRO A 188 -57.34 -75.65 28.40
CA PRO A 188 -56.04 -75.00 28.21
C PRO A 188 -55.22 -75.53 27.00
N GLY A 189 -55.40 -76.81 26.64
CA GLY A 189 -54.73 -77.42 25.49
C GLY A 189 -55.34 -77.09 24.11
N ALA A 190 -56.63 -76.74 24.04
CA ALA A 190 -57.28 -76.36 22.78
C ALA A 190 -56.99 -74.90 22.41
N LEU A 191 -56.96 -74.01 23.41
CA LEU A 191 -56.58 -72.59 23.25
C LEU A 191 -55.12 -72.44 22.78
N ALA A 192 -54.25 -73.32 23.28
CA ALA A 192 -52.86 -73.44 22.84
C ALA A 192 -52.74 -73.66 21.31
N GLY A 193 -53.66 -74.38 20.67
CA GLY A 193 -53.62 -74.63 19.22
C GLY A 193 -54.02 -73.42 18.36
N ILE A 194 -54.57 -72.36 18.94
CA ILE A 194 -55.22 -71.24 18.24
C ILE A 194 -54.53 -69.91 18.58
N ASP A 195 -54.12 -69.73 19.83
CA ASP A 195 -53.52 -68.50 20.34
C ASP A 195 -52.02 -68.69 20.66
N PRO A 196 -51.10 -68.01 19.96
CA PRO A 196 -49.68 -68.07 20.25
C PRO A 196 -49.29 -67.41 21.58
N PHE A 197 -50.19 -66.65 22.21
CA PHE A 197 -49.98 -65.99 23.51
C PHE A 197 -50.47 -66.80 24.71
N HIS A 198 -51.10 -67.96 24.49
CA HIS A 198 -51.62 -68.82 25.56
C HIS A 198 -50.61 -69.93 25.93
N GLY A 199 -50.10 -69.94 27.16
CA GLY A 199 -49.13 -70.94 27.61
C GLY A 199 -49.19 -71.20 29.11
N ALA A 200 -49.24 -72.48 29.50
CA ALA A 200 -49.11 -72.92 30.89
C ALA A 200 -47.63 -73.07 31.27
N ALA A 201 -47.27 -72.78 32.52
CA ALA A 201 -45.92 -73.00 33.02
C ALA A 201 -45.56 -74.49 32.94
N SER A 202 -44.52 -74.83 32.16
CA SER A 202 -43.99 -76.19 32.05
C SER A 202 -42.74 -76.33 32.92
N PRO A 203 -42.57 -77.42 33.69
CA PRO A 203 -41.37 -77.66 34.49
C PRO A 203 -40.10 -77.91 33.64
N PHE A 204 -40.24 -78.07 32.32
CA PHE A 204 -39.14 -78.34 31.40
C PHE A 204 -38.66 -77.10 30.62
N VAL A 205 -39.27 -75.93 30.83
CA VAL A 205 -38.93 -74.68 30.16
C VAL A 205 -38.32 -73.71 31.18
N PRO A 206 -37.26 -72.95 30.85
CA PRO A 206 -36.73 -71.92 31.76
C PRO A 206 -37.84 -70.94 32.17
N ASN A 207 -37.94 -70.59 33.46
CA ASN A 207 -38.99 -69.68 33.95
C ASN A 207 -38.60 -68.19 33.85
N LYS A 208 -37.33 -67.88 33.57
CA LYS A 208 -36.85 -66.50 33.47
C LYS A 208 -37.19 -65.90 32.10
N PRO A 209 -37.92 -64.78 32.01
CA PRO A 209 -38.22 -64.13 30.74
C PRO A 209 -36.93 -63.63 30.07
N LEU A 210 -36.95 -63.52 28.74
CA LEU A 210 -35.88 -62.83 28.02
C LEU A 210 -35.81 -61.38 28.48
N LEU A 211 -34.60 -60.89 28.65
CA LEU A 211 -34.34 -59.49 28.97
C LEU A 211 -33.92 -58.75 27.71
N ARG A 212 -34.41 -57.51 27.59
CA ARG A 212 -34.00 -56.61 26.52
C ARG A 212 -32.67 -55.96 26.89
N GLU A 213 -31.61 -56.34 26.21
CA GLU A 213 -30.31 -55.69 26.32
C GLU A 213 -30.24 -54.45 25.43
N VAL A 214 -30.40 -53.26 26.03
CA VAL A 214 -30.19 -51.98 25.34
C VAL A 214 -28.88 -51.38 25.81
N PRO A 215 -27.92 -51.10 24.91
CA PRO A 215 -26.66 -50.47 25.31
C PRO A 215 -26.88 -49.05 25.83
N LEU A 216 -26.00 -48.59 26.72
CA LEU A 216 -26.14 -47.28 27.39
C LEU A 216 -26.27 -46.11 26.40
N TRP A 217 -25.56 -46.15 25.29
CA TRP A 217 -25.62 -45.11 24.25
C TRP A 217 -26.98 -45.02 23.57
N ALA A 218 -27.76 -46.11 23.54
CA ALA A 218 -29.13 -46.11 23.01
C ALA A 218 -30.16 -45.68 24.06
N LYS A 219 -29.86 -45.87 25.36
CA LYS A 219 -30.69 -45.39 26.47
C LYS A 219 -30.57 -43.87 26.65
N VAL A 220 -29.36 -43.32 26.52
CA VAL A 220 -29.07 -41.89 26.74
C VAL A 220 -28.37 -41.26 25.52
N PRO A 221 -28.97 -41.33 24.32
CA PRO A 221 -28.31 -40.91 23.08
C PRO A 221 -28.01 -39.41 23.05
N TRP A 222 -28.80 -38.60 23.77
CA TRP A 222 -28.60 -37.16 23.87
C TRP A 222 -27.30 -36.79 24.58
N ALA A 223 -26.87 -37.55 25.59
CA ALA A 223 -25.64 -37.26 26.34
C ALA A 223 -24.39 -37.51 25.49
N PHE A 224 -24.39 -38.63 24.74
CA PHE A 224 -23.31 -38.95 23.80
C PHE A 224 -23.29 -37.97 22.62
N ALA A 225 -24.45 -37.60 22.09
CA ALA A 225 -24.56 -36.61 21.03
C ALA A 225 -24.06 -35.23 21.47
N LEU A 226 -24.42 -34.79 22.67
CA LEU A 226 -23.94 -33.53 23.25
C LEU A 226 -22.42 -33.59 23.48
N GLY A 227 -21.91 -34.66 24.08
CA GLY A 227 -20.48 -34.83 24.33
C GLY A 227 -19.65 -34.83 23.04
N ALA A 228 -20.09 -35.58 22.03
CA ALA A 228 -19.46 -35.58 20.71
C ALA A 228 -19.60 -34.21 20.02
N GLY A 229 -20.77 -33.57 20.15
CA GLY A 229 -21.05 -32.22 19.66
C GLY A 229 -20.06 -31.20 20.19
N VAL A 230 -19.84 -31.17 21.52
CA VAL A 230 -18.89 -30.26 22.16
C VAL A 230 -17.46 -30.52 21.68
N VAL A 231 -17.00 -31.77 21.72
CA VAL A 231 -15.62 -32.10 21.36
C VAL A 231 -15.35 -31.82 19.89
N VAL A 232 -16.13 -32.42 18.98
CA VAL A 232 -15.90 -32.30 17.55
C VAL A 232 -16.29 -30.92 17.03
N GLY A 233 -17.37 -30.31 17.54
CA GLY A 233 -17.77 -28.95 17.17
C GLY A 233 -16.71 -27.91 17.54
N LEU A 234 -16.07 -28.04 18.71
CA LEU A 234 -14.95 -27.19 19.09
C LEU A 234 -13.74 -27.37 18.15
N PHE A 235 -13.41 -28.61 17.76
CA PHE A 235 -12.36 -28.86 16.77
C PHE A 235 -12.68 -28.27 15.40
N VAL A 236 -13.92 -28.41 14.92
CA VAL A 236 -14.37 -27.83 13.65
C VAL A 236 -14.23 -26.30 13.69
N TRP A 237 -14.72 -25.65 14.75
CA TRP A 237 -14.61 -24.21 14.94
C TRP A 237 -13.15 -23.73 14.97
N MET A 238 -12.27 -24.43 15.70
CA MET A 238 -10.84 -24.11 15.75
C MET A 238 -10.16 -24.24 14.38
N ILE A 239 -10.40 -25.35 13.68
CA ILE A 239 -9.84 -25.60 12.34
C ILE A 239 -10.33 -24.51 11.38
N ARG A 240 -11.63 -24.24 11.37
CA ARG A 240 -12.24 -23.21 10.53
C ARG A 240 -11.61 -21.85 10.80
N ASN A 241 -11.49 -21.42 12.05
CA ASN A 241 -10.89 -20.13 12.39
C ASN A 241 -9.41 -20.04 12.02
N ASN A 242 -8.64 -21.12 12.14
CA ASN A 242 -7.25 -21.16 11.66
C ASN A 242 -7.17 -21.02 10.13
N VAL A 243 -8.04 -21.70 9.40
CA VAL A 243 -8.15 -21.55 7.93
C VAL A 243 -8.58 -20.13 7.55
N GLY A 244 -9.55 -19.56 8.28
CA GLY A 244 -10.05 -18.20 8.10
C GLY A 244 -8.95 -17.16 8.28
N ASP A 245 -8.17 -17.25 9.36
CA ASP A 245 -7.04 -16.34 9.63
C ASP A 245 -5.94 -16.43 8.56
N ARG A 246 -5.60 -17.64 8.10
CA ARG A 246 -4.64 -17.82 6.98
C ARG A 246 -5.14 -17.19 5.69
N ARG A 247 -6.42 -17.36 5.35
CA ARG A 247 -6.98 -16.75 4.14
C ARG A 247 -7.13 -15.23 4.25
N LEU A 248 -7.48 -14.72 5.43
CA LEU A 248 -7.46 -13.28 5.70
C LEU A 248 -6.06 -12.70 5.52
N TYR A 249 -5.04 -13.38 6.04
CA TYR A 249 -3.66 -12.96 5.86
C TYR A 249 -3.24 -13.02 4.40
N ALA A 250 -3.59 -14.09 3.67
CA ALA A 250 -3.33 -14.19 2.24
C ALA A 250 -4.01 -13.07 1.44
N ALA A 251 -5.27 -12.75 1.73
CA ALA A 251 -5.98 -11.64 1.09
C ALA A 251 -5.34 -10.28 1.38
N ALA A 252 -4.82 -10.08 2.60
CA ALA A 252 -4.07 -8.87 2.95
C ALA A 252 -2.74 -8.78 2.18
N LEU A 253 -2.05 -9.91 2.00
CA LEU A 253 -0.83 -9.99 1.21
C LEU A 253 -1.07 -9.78 -0.30
N GLU A 254 -2.22 -10.19 -0.83
CA GLU A 254 -2.60 -9.98 -2.23
C GLU A 254 -2.83 -8.49 -2.54
N ARG A 255 -3.51 -7.76 -1.64
CA ARG A 255 -3.71 -6.30 -1.79
C ARG A 255 -2.44 -5.50 -1.46
N ASN A 256 -1.72 -5.93 -0.43
CA ASN A 256 -0.42 -5.39 -0.01
C ASN A 256 -0.40 -3.87 0.24
N ASP A 257 -1.50 -3.33 0.75
CA ASP A 257 -1.71 -1.92 1.10
C ASP A 257 -1.97 -1.73 2.61
N VAL A 258 -2.00 -0.47 3.05
CA VAL A 258 -2.18 -0.12 4.47
C VAL A 258 -3.55 -0.55 4.96
N GLU A 259 -4.61 -0.23 4.21
CA GLU A 259 -5.99 -0.56 4.57
C GLU A 259 -6.23 -2.06 4.76
N ALA A 260 -5.65 -2.91 3.90
CA ALA A 260 -5.78 -4.36 4.03
C ALA A 260 -5.02 -4.91 5.25
N TYR A 261 -3.84 -4.37 5.57
CA TYR A 261 -3.10 -4.76 6.77
C TYR A 261 -3.79 -4.28 8.05
N GLU A 262 -4.37 -3.09 8.08
CA GLU A 262 -5.20 -2.62 9.19
C GLU A 262 -6.47 -3.47 9.35
N ALA A 263 -7.14 -3.79 8.25
CA ALA A 263 -8.30 -4.68 8.25
C ALA A 263 -7.96 -6.08 8.78
N TYR A 264 -6.76 -6.59 8.48
CA TYR A 264 -6.24 -7.81 9.09
C TYR A 264 -5.96 -7.62 10.58
N LEU A 265 -5.26 -6.57 11.01
CA LEU A 265 -4.95 -6.33 12.42
C LEU A 265 -6.19 -6.19 13.31
N ALA A 266 -7.28 -5.64 12.76
CA ALA A 266 -8.55 -5.52 13.47
C ALA A 266 -9.20 -6.88 13.79
N ARG A 267 -8.90 -7.94 13.04
CA ARG A 267 -9.61 -9.23 13.11
C ARG A 267 -8.68 -10.42 13.35
N GLY A 268 -7.65 -10.55 12.52
CA GLY A 268 -6.67 -11.63 12.52
C GLY A 268 -5.94 -11.78 13.86
N THR A 269 -5.36 -12.95 14.10
CA THR A 269 -4.68 -13.26 15.36
C THR A 269 -3.27 -13.78 15.18
N LYS A 270 -3.05 -14.73 14.26
CA LYS A 270 -1.80 -15.49 14.20
C LYS A 270 -0.61 -14.70 13.67
N TYR A 271 -0.83 -13.83 12.67
CA TYR A 271 0.22 -13.08 11.99
C TYR A 271 0.27 -11.60 12.42
N LYS A 272 -0.38 -11.26 13.54
CA LYS A 272 -0.47 -9.86 14.04
C LYS A 272 0.90 -9.21 14.23
N ASP A 273 1.85 -9.93 14.83
CA ASP A 273 3.18 -9.38 15.10
C ASP A 273 3.97 -9.14 13.82
N GLU A 274 3.92 -10.07 12.85
CA GLU A 274 4.57 -9.90 11.54
C GLU A 274 3.95 -8.72 10.79
N VAL A 275 2.62 -8.63 10.75
CA VAL A 275 1.92 -7.56 10.05
C VAL A 275 2.23 -6.20 10.70
N LYS A 276 2.13 -6.10 12.03
CA LYS A 276 2.33 -4.84 12.74
C LYS A 276 3.79 -4.36 12.70
N ARG A 277 4.77 -5.26 12.81
CA ARG A 277 6.19 -4.88 12.91
C ARG A 277 6.87 -4.70 11.56
N VAL A 278 6.43 -5.44 10.54
CA VAL A 278 7.14 -5.51 9.26
C VAL A 278 6.24 -5.07 8.11
N ARG A 279 5.06 -5.67 7.94
CA ARG A 279 4.27 -5.50 6.71
C ARG A 279 3.58 -4.15 6.60
N LEU A 280 2.95 -3.71 7.69
CA LEU A 280 2.27 -2.42 7.77
C LEU A 280 3.28 -1.26 7.59
N PRO A 281 4.41 -1.21 8.36
CA PRO A 281 5.44 -0.19 8.13
C PRO A 281 5.98 -0.20 6.68
N ARG A 282 6.17 -1.38 6.07
CA ARG A 282 6.61 -1.47 4.67
C ARG A 282 5.56 -0.97 3.67
N ALA A 283 4.27 -1.09 3.97
CA ALA A 283 3.20 -0.55 3.12
C ALA A 283 3.12 0.98 3.22
N GLU A 284 3.26 1.51 4.44
CA GLU A 284 3.32 2.96 4.69
C GLU A 284 4.58 3.59 4.08
N LEU A 285 5.75 2.93 4.19
CA LEU A 285 6.97 3.38 3.52
C LEU A 285 6.77 3.49 2.01
N ARG A 286 6.09 2.53 1.38
CA ARG A 286 5.74 2.59 -0.04
C ARG A 286 4.82 3.76 -0.40
N LEU A 287 3.94 4.18 0.51
CA LEU A 287 3.14 5.39 0.29
C LEU A 287 4.01 6.65 0.36
N ALA A 288 4.94 6.71 1.31
CA ALA A 288 5.89 7.81 1.40
C ALA A 288 6.85 7.85 0.19
N GLU A 289 7.29 6.70 -0.33
CA GLU A 289 8.07 6.59 -1.56
C GLU A 289 7.30 7.09 -2.79
N LYS A 290 5.99 6.80 -2.88
CA LYS A 290 5.13 7.30 -3.96
C LYS A 290 4.98 8.82 -3.93
N ALA A 291 4.99 9.44 -2.75
CA ALA A 291 5.01 10.90 -2.65
C ALA A 291 6.30 11.49 -3.24
N GLY A 292 7.40 10.74 -3.18
CA GLY A 292 8.65 11.06 -3.86
C GLY A 292 9.39 12.28 -3.29
N THR A 293 9.06 12.70 -2.06
CA THR A 293 9.69 13.82 -1.35
C THR A 293 10.49 13.31 -0.16
N VAL A 294 11.56 14.03 0.19
CA VAL A 294 12.37 13.71 1.38
C VAL A 294 11.54 13.89 2.65
N ASP A 295 10.71 14.94 2.70
CA ASP A 295 9.86 15.27 3.85
C ASP A 295 8.89 14.14 4.20
N ALA A 296 8.29 13.47 3.21
CA ALA A 296 7.38 12.34 3.46
C ALA A 296 8.11 11.15 4.11
N ILE A 297 9.35 10.88 3.71
CA ILE A 297 10.17 9.82 4.29
C ILE A 297 10.64 10.21 5.71
N GLU A 298 10.99 11.48 5.93
CA GLU A 298 11.37 11.97 7.26
C GLU A 298 10.20 12.01 8.24
N GLU A 299 8.99 12.33 7.77
CA GLU A 299 7.75 12.21 8.55
C GLU A 299 7.45 10.76 8.90
N TYR A 300 7.66 9.83 7.96
CA TYR A 300 7.57 8.40 8.23
C TYR A 300 8.58 7.94 9.30
N ILE A 301 9.85 8.37 9.21
CA ILE A 301 10.88 8.05 10.22
C ILE A 301 10.50 8.58 11.59
N LYS A 302 9.94 9.80 11.65
CA LYS A 302 9.51 10.44 12.89
C LYS A 302 8.33 9.73 13.55
N THR A 303 7.37 9.26 12.75
CA THR A 303 6.20 8.51 13.24
C THR A 303 6.55 7.08 13.62
N HIS A 304 7.60 6.50 13.02
CA HIS A 304 8.01 5.11 13.23
C HIS A 304 9.49 4.93 13.66
N PRO A 305 9.91 5.46 14.83
CA PRO A 305 11.31 5.45 15.27
C PRO A 305 11.88 4.05 15.58
N GLY A 306 11.06 2.99 15.56
CA GLY A 306 11.45 1.60 15.84
C GLY A 306 10.90 0.60 14.83
N ALA A 307 10.63 1.00 13.58
CA ALA A 307 10.21 0.07 12.54
C ALA A 307 11.23 -1.07 12.37
N ALA A 308 10.77 -2.31 12.17
CA ALA A 308 11.65 -3.48 12.02
C ALA A 308 12.37 -3.56 10.66
N ILE A 309 12.29 -2.50 9.86
CA ILE A 309 12.86 -2.39 8.50
C ILE A 309 13.84 -1.20 8.37
N PRO A 310 14.83 -1.06 9.28
CA PRO A 310 15.70 0.13 9.29
C PRO A 310 16.47 0.31 7.97
N ASP A 311 16.96 -0.78 7.38
CA ASP A 311 17.77 -0.73 6.15
C ASP A 311 16.97 -0.24 4.93
N GLU A 312 15.71 -0.68 4.81
CA GLU A 312 14.81 -0.26 3.72
C GLU A 312 14.48 1.23 3.83
N VAL A 313 14.23 1.71 5.06
CA VAL A 313 13.93 3.12 5.32
C VAL A 313 15.12 4.01 5.01
N GLN A 314 16.34 3.60 5.38
CA GLN A 314 17.56 4.34 5.03
C GLN A 314 17.83 4.33 3.53
N ALA A 315 17.58 3.21 2.85
CA ALA A 315 17.70 3.13 1.40
C ALA A 315 16.69 4.06 0.69
N ALA A 316 15.43 4.05 1.10
CA ALA A 316 14.39 4.94 0.57
C ALA A 316 14.74 6.42 0.80
N ARG A 317 15.21 6.77 2.00
CA ARG A 317 15.70 8.12 2.31
C ARG A 317 16.85 8.53 1.39
N ARG A 318 17.83 7.65 1.17
CA ARG A 318 18.96 7.93 0.27
C ARG A 318 18.50 8.15 -1.18
N VAL A 319 17.56 7.35 -1.69
CA VAL A 319 17.01 7.51 -3.04
C VAL A 319 16.28 8.85 -3.18
N ALA A 320 15.46 9.22 -2.19
CA ALA A 320 14.77 10.50 -2.17
C ALA A 320 15.74 11.69 -2.15
N LEU A 321 16.81 11.61 -1.34
CA LEU A 321 17.87 12.62 -1.27
C LEU A 321 18.63 12.77 -2.58
N LEU A 322 18.96 11.65 -3.25
CA LEU A 322 19.61 11.68 -4.57
C LEU A 322 18.72 12.35 -5.61
N LYS A 323 17.42 12.04 -5.62
CA LYS A 323 16.46 12.69 -6.53
C LYS A 323 16.33 14.20 -6.26
N ALA A 324 16.33 14.59 -5.00
CA ALA A 324 16.33 16.01 -4.61
C ALA A 324 17.64 16.72 -5.03
N LEU A 325 18.79 16.05 -4.90
CA LEU A 325 20.07 16.56 -5.40
C LEU A 325 20.07 16.70 -6.93
N ASP A 326 19.54 15.72 -7.66
CA ASP A 326 19.44 15.78 -9.13
C ASP A 326 18.54 16.93 -9.59
N LYS A 327 17.42 17.18 -8.90
CA LYS A 327 16.59 18.36 -9.15
C LYS A 327 17.34 19.67 -8.88
N ALA A 328 18.19 19.71 -7.86
CA ALA A 328 19.05 20.87 -7.60
C ALA A 328 20.15 21.03 -8.67
N ARG A 329 20.67 19.92 -9.22
CA ARG A 329 21.62 19.93 -10.35
C ARG A 329 20.98 20.45 -11.64
N GLU A 330 19.73 20.10 -11.91
CA GLU A 330 18.97 20.59 -13.08
C GLU A 330 18.82 22.12 -13.06
N ALA A 331 18.73 22.73 -11.88
CA ALA A 331 18.72 24.19 -11.76
C ALA A 331 20.05 24.84 -12.20
N GLY A 332 21.16 24.10 -12.14
CA GLY A 332 22.47 24.53 -12.66
C GLY A 332 23.12 25.69 -11.89
N THR A 333 22.71 25.96 -10.65
CA THR A 333 23.22 27.08 -9.85
C THR A 333 23.82 26.60 -8.52
N VAL A 334 24.84 27.32 -8.02
CA VAL A 334 25.45 27.00 -6.72
C VAL A 334 24.48 27.31 -5.57
N THR A 335 23.61 28.31 -5.71
CA THR A 335 22.59 28.62 -4.69
C THR A 335 21.62 27.46 -4.50
N SER A 336 21.08 26.86 -5.57
CA SER A 336 20.17 25.71 -5.45
C SER A 336 20.82 24.50 -4.76
N LEU A 337 22.12 24.28 -5.01
CA LEU A 337 22.88 23.22 -4.36
C LEU A 337 23.15 23.53 -2.87
N LYS A 338 23.40 24.79 -2.51
CA LYS A 338 23.52 25.22 -1.11
C LYS A 338 22.19 25.17 -0.36
N ASP A 339 21.09 25.51 -1.01
CA ASP A 339 19.75 25.40 -0.44
C ASP A 339 19.39 23.93 -0.14
N PHE A 340 19.81 23.00 -1.00
CA PHE A 340 19.69 21.57 -0.74
C PHE A 340 20.46 21.14 0.52
N ASP A 341 21.71 21.57 0.66
CA ASP A 341 22.56 21.29 1.83
C ASP A 341 21.96 21.85 3.13
N GLN A 342 21.47 23.09 3.09
CA GLN A 342 20.81 23.74 4.23
C GLN A 342 19.51 23.04 4.64
N ARG A 343 18.69 22.61 3.67
CA ARG A 343 17.43 21.88 3.95
C ARG A 343 17.68 20.47 4.48
N HIS A 344 18.80 19.84 4.11
CA HIS A 344 19.11 18.47 4.50
C HIS A 344 20.53 18.31 5.10
N PRO A 345 20.81 18.86 6.30
CA PRO A 345 22.17 18.89 6.88
C PRO A 345 22.81 17.54 7.20
N ARG A 346 22.04 16.45 7.13
CA ARG A 346 22.50 15.06 7.38
C ARG A 346 22.19 14.15 6.19
N HIS A 347 22.47 14.64 4.99
CA HIS A 347 22.22 13.89 3.75
C HIS A 347 23.27 12.81 3.47
N GLY A 348 24.51 12.96 3.96
CA GLY A 348 25.61 12.02 3.70
C GLY A 348 26.12 11.96 2.25
N LEU A 349 25.68 12.90 1.39
CA LEU A 349 26.05 13.04 -0.03
C LEU A 349 27.11 14.14 -0.28
N ASP A 350 28.01 14.40 0.68
CA ASP A 350 28.96 15.51 0.60
C ASP A 350 29.87 15.42 -0.63
N GLY A 351 30.25 14.20 -1.02
CA GLY A 351 31.08 13.96 -2.20
C GLY A 351 30.35 14.28 -3.51
N GLU A 352 29.10 13.84 -3.64
CA GLU A 352 28.24 14.09 -4.79
C GLU A 352 27.83 15.56 -4.92
N LEU A 353 27.63 16.25 -3.80
CA LEU A 353 27.34 17.69 -3.76
C LEU A 353 28.56 18.50 -4.21
N LYS A 354 29.75 18.21 -3.69
CA LYS A 354 31.00 18.89 -4.11
C LYS A 354 31.26 18.73 -5.61
N LYS A 355 31.07 17.52 -6.15
CA LYS A 355 31.19 17.27 -7.60
C LYS A 355 30.18 18.09 -8.41
N ALA A 356 28.94 18.21 -7.92
CA ALA A 356 27.91 19.01 -8.58
C ALA A 356 28.26 20.50 -8.59
N ILE A 357 28.73 21.03 -7.46
CA ILE A 357 29.19 22.42 -7.35
C ILE A 357 30.35 22.65 -8.32
N HIS A 358 31.36 21.78 -8.31
CA HIS A 358 32.50 21.86 -9.22
C HIS A 358 32.06 21.89 -10.69
N GLN A 359 31.09 21.04 -11.07
CA GLN A 359 30.57 21.01 -12.45
C GLN A 359 29.93 22.35 -12.87
N VAL A 360 29.26 23.07 -11.97
CA VAL A 360 28.73 24.41 -12.26
C VAL A 360 29.86 25.39 -12.62
N TYR A 361 30.97 25.36 -11.87
CA TYR A 361 32.15 26.17 -12.17
C TYR A 361 32.83 25.76 -13.49
N VAL A 362 32.95 24.46 -13.78
CA VAL A 362 33.47 23.95 -15.06
C VAL A 362 32.62 24.43 -16.24
N ASN A 363 31.29 24.30 -16.14
CA ASN A 363 30.38 24.75 -17.19
C ASN A 363 30.47 26.27 -17.41
N ALA A 364 30.63 27.06 -16.34
CA ALA A 364 30.81 28.50 -16.42
C ALA A 364 32.15 28.87 -17.10
N LEU A 365 33.22 28.13 -16.82
CA LEU A 365 34.51 28.28 -17.48
C LEU A 365 34.43 27.94 -18.98
N GLU A 366 33.72 26.86 -19.35
CA GLU A 366 33.51 26.49 -20.76
C GLU A 366 32.71 27.57 -21.51
N LYS A 367 31.64 28.09 -20.90
CA LYS A 367 30.88 29.23 -21.44
C LYS A 367 31.81 30.44 -21.64
N TYR A 368 32.68 30.74 -20.68
CA TYR A 368 33.67 31.81 -20.84
C TYR A 368 34.66 31.52 -21.98
N ARG A 369 35.21 30.30 -22.11
CA ARG A 369 36.14 29.94 -23.20
C ARG A 369 35.55 30.21 -24.59
N SER A 370 34.24 30.02 -24.78
CA SER A 370 33.56 30.34 -26.05
C SER A 370 33.52 31.85 -26.34
N GLN A 371 33.50 32.68 -25.29
CA GLN A 371 33.43 34.14 -25.36
C GLN A 371 34.77 34.82 -25.11
N ALA A 372 35.82 34.08 -24.78
CA ALA A 372 37.13 34.61 -24.42
C ALA A 372 37.85 35.19 -25.65
N ALA A 373 38.61 36.25 -25.43
CA ALA A 373 39.39 36.90 -26.48
C ALA A 373 40.37 35.89 -27.13
N PRO A 374 40.41 35.76 -28.47
CA PRO A 374 41.18 34.69 -29.15
C PRO A 374 42.71 34.84 -29.07
N LYS A 375 43.21 35.96 -28.52
CA LYS A 375 44.58 36.42 -28.76
C LYS A 375 45.53 36.31 -27.55
N ASP A 376 45.08 35.80 -26.40
CA ASP A 376 45.96 35.74 -25.22
C ASP A 376 45.73 34.51 -24.30
N PRO A 377 46.63 33.50 -24.32
CA PRO A 377 46.56 32.35 -23.42
C PRO A 377 46.82 32.72 -21.94
N ASP A 378 47.50 33.83 -21.64
CA ASP A 378 47.73 34.27 -20.26
C ASP A 378 46.43 34.77 -19.62
N THR A 379 45.58 35.46 -20.40
CA THR A 379 44.25 35.88 -19.95
C THR A 379 43.33 34.69 -19.63
N LEU A 380 43.37 33.62 -20.42
CA LEU A 380 42.62 32.40 -20.14
C LEU A 380 43.07 31.74 -18.84
N ARG A 381 44.39 31.57 -18.65
CA ARG A 381 44.97 31.01 -17.41
C ARG A 381 44.60 31.83 -16.17
N PHE A 382 44.61 33.17 -16.31
CA PHE A 382 44.21 34.05 -15.22
C PHE A 382 42.75 33.82 -14.81
N VAL A 383 41.83 33.72 -15.77
CA VAL A 383 40.41 33.48 -15.46
C VAL A 383 40.16 32.07 -14.92
N GLU A 384 40.91 31.06 -15.37
CA GLU A 384 40.88 29.72 -14.77
C GLU A 384 41.25 29.76 -13.29
N GLN A 385 42.31 30.49 -12.93
CA GLN A 385 42.72 30.67 -11.53
C GLN A 385 41.71 31.52 -10.72
N LEU A 386 41.07 32.51 -11.35
CA LEU A 386 40.01 33.30 -10.73
C LEU A 386 38.82 32.42 -10.35
N ILE A 387 38.37 31.56 -11.26
CA ILE A 387 37.24 30.64 -11.04
C ILE A 387 37.58 29.59 -9.97
N LEU A 388 38.78 29.02 -10.01
CA LEU A 388 39.25 28.09 -8.98
C LEU A 388 39.27 28.73 -7.59
N LEU A 389 39.69 29.99 -7.50
CA LEU A 389 39.66 30.72 -6.24
C LEU A 389 38.24 31.06 -5.82
N ALA A 390 37.34 31.34 -6.76
CA ALA A 390 35.93 31.60 -6.48
C ALA A 390 35.21 30.34 -5.94
N GLU A 391 35.57 29.16 -6.42
CA GLU A 391 35.09 27.88 -5.89
C GLU A 391 35.52 27.66 -4.43
N GLN A 392 36.73 28.10 -4.05
CA GLN A 392 37.26 27.92 -2.68
C GLN A 392 36.83 29.01 -1.69
N LYS A 393 36.83 30.27 -2.10
CA LYS A 393 36.66 31.45 -1.22
C LYS A 393 35.34 32.19 -1.43
N GLY A 394 34.58 31.86 -2.47
CA GLY A 394 33.31 32.49 -2.82
C GLY A 394 33.38 33.39 -4.07
N PRO A 395 32.22 33.80 -4.61
CA PRO A 395 32.11 34.43 -5.93
C PRO A 395 32.57 35.90 -5.99
N ASP A 396 32.96 36.50 -4.87
CA ASP A 396 33.15 37.95 -4.76
C ASP A 396 34.40 38.46 -5.48
N VAL A 397 34.19 39.40 -6.40
CA VAL A 397 35.23 40.15 -7.09
C VAL A 397 34.97 41.65 -6.90
N ARG A 398 36.00 42.42 -6.54
CA ARG A 398 35.86 43.86 -6.30
C ARG A 398 36.50 44.68 -7.43
N ILE A 399 35.84 45.77 -7.83
CA ILE A 399 36.43 46.78 -8.70
C ILE A 399 36.70 48.03 -7.87
N ARG A 400 37.95 48.50 -7.88
CA ARG A 400 38.37 49.70 -7.14
C ARG A 400 38.95 50.73 -8.09
N PHE A 401 38.60 51.99 -7.86
CA PHE A 401 39.11 53.11 -8.63
C PHE A 401 40.18 53.86 -7.85
N ARG A 402 41.18 54.35 -8.58
CA ARG A 402 42.23 55.22 -8.04
C ARG A 402 42.47 56.39 -8.98
N HIS A 403 42.22 57.60 -8.45
CA HIS A 403 42.44 58.84 -9.18
C HIS A 403 43.84 59.34 -8.85
N LYS A 404 44.67 59.58 -9.86
CA LYS A 404 45.97 60.24 -9.66
C LYS A 404 45.83 61.72 -9.93
N ALA A 405 46.50 62.54 -9.13
CA ALA A 405 46.53 63.97 -9.36
C ALA A 405 47.14 64.30 -10.74
N SER A 406 46.57 65.30 -11.42
CA SER A 406 47.13 65.75 -12.70
C SER A 406 48.42 66.52 -12.47
N LYS A 407 49.42 66.28 -13.33
CA LYS A 407 50.69 67.01 -13.32
C LYS A 407 50.70 68.23 -14.25
N THR A 408 49.70 68.34 -15.12
CA THR A 408 49.74 69.26 -16.27
C THR A 408 48.47 70.11 -16.42
N LEU A 409 47.36 69.79 -15.74
CA LEU A 409 46.13 70.60 -15.81
C LEU A 409 46.30 72.02 -15.25
N ASP A 410 47.04 72.21 -14.16
CA ASP A 410 47.29 73.56 -13.59
C ASP A 410 48.03 74.48 -14.58
N LYS A 411 48.97 73.90 -15.34
CA LYS A 411 49.67 74.62 -16.41
C LYS A 411 48.72 75.00 -17.55
N ALA A 412 47.76 74.14 -17.82
CA ALA A 412 46.74 74.35 -18.85
C ALA A 412 45.77 75.49 -18.46
N ASP A 413 45.33 75.52 -17.20
CA ASP A 413 44.56 76.65 -16.64
C ASP A 413 45.34 77.97 -16.74
N GLY A 414 46.64 77.93 -16.41
CA GLY A 414 47.55 79.08 -16.53
C GLY A 414 47.77 79.57 -17.98
N LEU A 415 47.58 78.72 -18.99
CA LEU A 415 47.63 79.11 -20.40
C LEU A 415 46.29 79.66 -20.89
N VAL A 416 45.19 79.08 -20.42
CA VAL A 416 43.82 79.52 -20.71
C VAL A 416 43.58 80.95 -20.20
N THR A 417 44.04 81.27 -18.98
CA THR A 417 43.93 82.64 -18.40
C THR A 417 44.62 83.71 -19.23
N LYS A 418 45.71 83.38 -19.92
CA LYS A 418 46.50 84.32 -20.73
C LYS A 418 45.88 84.59 -22.11
N ASN A 419 44.81 83.89 -22.47
CA ASN A 419 44.19 83.99 -23.79
C ASN A 419 43.13 85.10 -23.85
N LYS A 420 43.08 85.84 -24.97
CA LYS A 420 42.11 86.92 -25.22
C LYS A 420 40.65 86.45 -25.25
N PHE A 421 40.43 85.16 -25.49
CA PHE A 421 39.10 84.52 -25.52
C PHE A 421 38.72 83.84 -24.20
N PHE A 422 39.46 84.08 -23.11
CA PHE A 422 39.12 83.59 -21.78
C PHE A 422 37.76 84.13 -21.31
N ASN A 423 36.88 83.24 -20.83
CA ASN A 423 35.51 83.57 -20.44
C ASN A 423 35.26 83.33 -18.93
N GLY A 424 36.31 83.49 -18.11
CA GLY A 424 36.26 83.26 -16.67
C GLY A 424 36.44 81.78 -16.30
N THR A 425 36.09 81.43 -15.05
CA THR A 425 36.37 80.10 -14.46
C THR A 425 35.73 78.90 -15.18
N GLN A 426 34.80 79.14 -16.12
CA GLN A 426 34.18 78.09 -16.93
C GLN A 426 35.13 77.55 -18.01
N SER A 427 36.10 78.38 -18.43
CA SER A 427 37.14 77.99 -19.39
C SER A 427 38.22 77.10 -18.77
N PHE A 428 38.26 76.95 -17.44
CA PHE A 428 39.24 76.08 -16.75
C PHE A 428 38.94 74.60 -16.99
N PRO A 429 39.82 73.87 -17.67
CA PRO A 429 39.63 72.45 -17.95
C PRO A 429 39.67 71.62 -16.66
N SER A 430 40.46 72.03 -15.66
CA SER A 430 40.51 71.36 -14.35
C SER A 430 39.15 71.22 -13.67
N ARG A 431 38.26 72.20 -13.86
CA ARG A 431 36.89 72.21 -13.31
C ARG A 431 36.01 71.09 -13.88
N HIS A 432 36.25 70.67 -15.12
CA HIS A 432 35.44 69.65 -15.80
C HIS A 432 35.95 68.22 -15.55
N PHE A 433 37.14 68.10 -14.93
CA PHE A 433 37.76 66.85 -14.51
C PHE A 433 37.88 66.76 -12.98
N ASP A 434 36.92 67.33 -12.26
CA ASP A 434 36.87 67.24 -10.80
C ASP A 434 36.51 65.82 -10.32
N GLY A 435 36.79 65.54 -9.04
CA GLY A 435 36.58 64.22 -8.46
C GLY A 435 35.11 63.76 -8.51
N ALA A 436 34.15 64.68 -8.45
CA ALA A 436 32.73 64.36 -8.51
C ALA A 436 32.30 63.87 -9.90
N ARG A 437 32.71 64.55 -10.98
CA ARG A 437 32.42 64.13 -12.36
C ARG A 437 33.15 62.84 -12.72
N LEU A 438 34.38 62.67 -12.24
CA LEU A 438 35.13 61.43 -12.43
C LEU A 438 34.48 60.24 -11.71
N ALA A 439 34.03 60.42 -10.47
CA ALA A 439 33.33 59.36 -9.73
C ALA A 439 32.01 58.90 -10.40
N SER A 440 31.28 59.82 -11.03
CA SER A 440 30.10 59.46 -11.82
C SER A 440 30.46 58.54 -12.99
N ARG A 441 31.56 58.84 -13.69
CA ARG A 441 32.06 58.04 -14.84
C ARG A 441 32.59 56.68 -14.40
N ASP A 442 33.24 56.61 -13.25
CA ASP A 442 33.65 55.34 -12.64
C ASP A 442 32.46 54.43 -12.34
N THR A 443 31.36 55.02 -11.88
CA THR A 443 30.12 54.27 -11.59
C THR A 443 29.50 53.73 -12.89
N GLU A 444 29.51 54.51 -13.97
CA GLU A 444 29.07 54.04 -15.29
C GLU A 444 29.96 52.91 -15.83
N LEU A 445 31.29 53.08 -15.76
CA LEU A 445 32.27 52.07 -16.15
C LEU A 445 32.11 50.77 -15.33
N LEU A 446 31.93 50.89 -14.01
CA LEU A 446 31.64 49.77 -13.13
C LEU A 446 30.39 49.03 -13.59
N GLY A 447 29.30 49.74 -13.88
CA GLY A 447 28.04 49.17 -14.35
C GLY A 447 28.22 48.37 -15.63
N VAL A 448 28.94 48.91 -16.62
CA VAL A 448 29.19 48.23 -17.90
C VAL A 448 30.06 46.99 -17.73
N VAL A 449 31.14 47.08 -16.94
CA VAL A 449 32.03 45.94 -16.68
C VAL A 449 31.31 44.85 -15.89
N ALA A 450 30.61 45.22 -14.80
CA ALA A 450 29.87 44.27 -13.98
C ALA A 450 28.76 43.58 -14.79
N GLN A 451 28.03 44.33 -15.64
CA GLN A 451 27.01 43.76 -16.52
C GLN A 451 27.62 42.77 -17.51
N ARG A 452 28.76 43.11 -18.13
CA ARG A 452 29.40 42.21 -19.09
C ARG A 452 29.83 40.89 -18.45
N PHE A 453 30.32 40.93 -17.22
CA PHE A 453 30.61 39.71 -16.47
C PHE A 453 29.34 38.93 -16.11
N ALA A 454 28.25 39.60 -15.73
CA ALA A 454 26.97 38.97 -15.42
C ALA A 454 26.32 38.28 -16.64
N ASP A 455 26.57 38.75 -17.87
CA ASP A 455 26.09 38.09 -19.09
C ASP A 455 26.76 36.71 -19.29
N VAL A 456 28.02 36.59 -18.85
CA VAL A 456 28.82 35.37 -19.02
C VAL A 456 28.67 34.45 -17.82
N PHE A 457 28.85 34.98 -16.61
CA PHE A 457 28.88 34.24 -15.36
C PHE A 457 27.59 34.45 -14.56
N PRO A 458 26.96 33.37 -14.07
CA PRO A 458 25.94 33.49 -13.04
C PRO A 458 26.49 34.20 -11.80
N LYS A 459 25.66 34.99 -11.12
CA LYS A 459 26.03 35.72 -9.88
C LYS A 459 26.62 34.79 -8.81
N ASP A 460 26.18 33.54 -8.80
CA ASP A 460 26.60 32.52 -7.84
C ASP A 460 28.02 32.00 -8.09
N VAL A 461 28.56 32.20 -9.30
CA VAL A 461 29.90 31.78 -9.71
C VAL A 461 30.88 32.94 -9.60
N LEU A 462 30.53 34.09 -10.17
CA LEU A 462 31.31 35.32 -10.08
C LEU A 462 30.38 36.52 -9.96
N PHE A 463 30.62 37.36 -8.96
CA PHE A 463 29.85 38.57 -8.71
C PHE A 463 30.79 39.76 -8.54
N LEU A 464 30.67 40.72 -9.47
CA LEU A 464 31.48 41.92 -9.47
C LEU A 464 30.75 43.04 -8.73
N GLN A 465 31.42 43.64 -7.75
CA GLN A 465 30.88 44.73 -6.93
C GLN A 465 31.86 45.89 -6.78
N ALA A 466 31.33 47.08 -6.49
CA ALA A 466 32.14 48.24 -6.14
C ALA A 466 32.95 47.96 -4.86
N GLY A 467 34.25 48.22 -4.91
CA GLY A 467 35.09 48.32 -3.73
C GLY A 467 35.38 49.77 -3.37
N GLU A 468 35.86 49.99 -2.15
CA GLU A 468 36.28 51.33 -1.70
C GLU A 468 37.40 51.88 -2.59
N ALA A 469 37.24 53.14 -2.99
CA ALA A 469 38.21 53.89 -3.79
C ALA A 469 39.53 54.05 -3.03
N ILE A 470 40.64 53.93 -3.76
CA ILE A 470 41.98 54.02 -3.19
C ILE A 470 42.41 55.48 -3.18
N LYS A 471 42.56 56.06 -1.98
CA LYS A 471 42.92 57.46 -1.78
C LYS A 471 44.43 57.72 -1.75
N GLU A 472 45.23 56.70 -1.47
CA GLU A 472 46.68 56.83 -1.29
C GLU A 472 47.45 56.73 -2.61
N GLU A 473 48.32 57.71 -2.87
CA GLU A 473 49.31 57.65 -3.94
C GLU A 473 50.53 56.83 -3.47
N GLY A 474 50.52 55.52 -3.76
CA GLY A 474 51.57 54.58 -3.34
C GLY A 474 51.52 53.23 -4.07
N PRO A 475 52.32 52.23 -3.68
CA PRO A 475 52.17 50.87 -4.18
C PRO A 475 50.77 50.33 -3.85
N LEU A 476 50.16 49.59 -4.78
CA LEU A 476 48.83 49.02 -4.57
C LEU A 476 48.85 48.04 -3.39
N PRO A 477 47.91 48.14 -2.43
CA PRO A 477 47.86 47.27 -1.26
C PRO A 477 47.54 45.82 -1.66
N ALA A 478 47.83 44.89 -0.76
CA ALA A 478 47.38 43.51 -0.90
C ALA A 478 45.86 43.43 -0.65
N PHE A 479 45.13 42.77 -1.54
CA PHE A 479 43.68 42.61 -1.41
C PHE A 479 43.34 41.18 -0.96
N PRO A 480 42.38 41.00 -0.02
CA PRO A 480 41.96 39.68 0.45
C PRO A 480 41.08 38.92 -0.56
N VAL A 481 40.47 39.66 -1.50
CA VAL A 481 39.59 39.15 -2.57
C VAL A 481 40.13 39.56 -3.94
N PRO A 482 39.82 38.80 -5.02
CA PRO A 482 40.17 39.21 -6.37
C PRO A 482 39.72 40.64 -6.65
N THR A 483 40.66 41.50 -7.09
CA THR A 483 40.40 42.93 -7.23
C THR A 483 40.92 43.44 -8.56
N LEU A 484 40.03 44.04 -9.34
CA LEU A 484 40.37 44.83 -10.52
C LEU A 484 40.55 46.29 -10.09
N VAL A 485 41.77 46.79 -10.17
CA VAL A 485 42.07 48.19 -9.90
C VAL A 485 42.12 48.95 -11.21
N VAL A 486 41.34 50.02 -11.33
CA VAL A 486 41.37 50.95 -12.45
C VAL A 486 41.98 52.27 -11.96
N GLU A 487 43.16 52.59 -12.47
CA GLU A 487 43.82 53.85 -12.26
C GLU A 487 43.58 54.76 -13.45
N HIS A 488 43.20 56.01 -13.21
CA HIS A 488 43.19 57.00 -14.27
C HIS A 488 43.78 58.34 -13.82
N GLN A 489 44.43 59.00 -14.76
CA GLN A 489 45.03 60.31 -14.60
C GLN A 489 44.66 61.19 -15.80
N VAL A 490 44.24 62.42 -15.54
CA VAL A 490 43.96 63.40 -16.59
C VAL A 490 45.20 64.23 -16.84
N GLU A 491 45.60 64.38 -18.10
CA GLU A 491 46.72 65.21 -18.52
C GLU A 491 46.33 66.14 -19.66
N TRP A 492 46.99 67.29 -19.73
CA TRP A 492 46.87 68.20 -20.86
C TRP A 492 47.49 67.58 -22.11
N ALA A 493 46.70 67.48 -23.20
CA ALA A 493 47.11 66.85 -24.46
C ALA A 493 47.85 67.79 -25.43
N GLY A 494 48.01 69.07 -25.06
CA GLY A 494 48.39 70.11 -26.00
C GLY A 494 47.23 70.56 -26.89
N GLY A 495 47.50 71.53 -27.77
CA GLY A 495 46.51 72.14 -28.64
C GLY A 495 45.61 73.16 -27.92
N VAL A 496 45.64 74.41 -28.39
CA VAL A 496 44.76 75.49 -27.93
C VAL A 496 43.97 75.96 -29.14
N VAL A 497 42.64 75.84 -29.08
CA VAL A 497 41.73 76.26 -30.14
C VAL A 497 40.88 77.39 -29.58
N THR A 498 40.96 78.55 -30.21
CA THR A 498 40.08 79.68 -29.92
C THR A 498 38.93 79.68 -30.91
N SER A 499 37.70 79.86 -30.44
CA SER A 499 36.53 80.04 -31.29
C SER A 499 35.83 81.36 -30.98
N THR A 500 35.24 81.97 -32.01
CA THR A 500 34.37 83.15 -31.89
C THR A 500 32.91 82.77 -31.76
N ASN A 501 32.53 81.56 -32.20
CA ASN A 501 31.19 81.01 -32.09
C ASN A 501 31.26 79.49 -31.84
N PRO A 502 31.13 79.02 -30.59
CA PRO A 502 30.98 79.81 -29.36
C PRO A 502 32.27 80.55 -28.97
N ARG A 503 32.15 81.73 -28.34
CA ARG A 503 33.32 82.49 -27.86
C ARG A 503 33.99 81.74 -26.70
N GLY A 504 35.23 81.32 -26.88
CA GLY A 504 35.98 80.63 -25.82
C GLY A 504 37.37 80.18 -26.25
N VAL A 505 38.14 79.73 -25.27
CA VAL A 505 39.40 79.02 -25.47
C VAL A 505 39.24 77.58 -24.99
N PHE A 506 39.52 76.64 -25.89
CA PHE A 506 39.37 75.21 -25.66
C PHE A 506 40.73 74.56 -25.79
N ILE A 507 41.01 73.58 -24.94
CA ILE A 507 42.26 72.83 -24.99
C ILE A 507 42.01 71.33 -25.09
N GLY A 508 42.98 70.61 -25.64
CA GLY A 508 42.98 69.16 -25.65
C GLY A 508 43.29 68.57 -24.26
N ALA A 509 42.66 67.46 -23.93
CA ALA A 509 42.89 66.71 -22.70
C ALA A 509 43.00 65.22 -23.05
N GLY A 510 43.85 64.52 -22.33
CA GLY A 510 44.03 63.09 -22.44
C GLY A 510 43.79 62.40 -21.11
N LEU A 511 43.34 61.15 -21.18
CA LEU A 511 43.24 60.28 -20.02
C LEU A 511 44.19 59.09 -20.18
N LEU A 512 45.00 58.91 -19.16
CA LEU A 512 45.90 57.77 -19.00
C LEU A 512 45.21 56.77 -18.08
N PHE A 513 44.86 55.60 -18.61
CA PHE A 513 44.27 54.51 -17.86
C PHE A 513 45.26 53.36 -17.67
N GLU A 514 45.29 52.81 -16.46
CA GLU A 514 45.97 51.56 -16.13
C GLU A 514 45.02 50.66 -15.34
N ALA A 515 44.60 49.55 -15.94
CA ALA A 515 43.82 48.53 -15.23
C ALA A 515 44.74 47.38 -14.84
N THR A 516 44.72 47.00 -13.56
CA THR A 516 45.47 45.86 -13.02
C THR A 516 44.50 44.92 -12.29
N PHE A 517 44.33 43.70 -12.80
CA PHE A 517 43.56 42.65 -12.13
C PHE A 517 44.50 41.77 -11.31
N ARG A 518 44.28 41.71 -9.99
CA ARG A 518 45.06 40.91 -9.04
C ARG A 518 44.23 39.83 -8.39
N LEU A 519 44.82 38.65 -8.24
CA LEU A 519 44.33 37.59 -7.36
C LEU A 519 44.99 37.73 -5.98
N PRO A 520 44.30 37.33 -4.89
CA PRO A 520 44.84 37.43 -3.55
C PRO A 520 46.02 36.46 -3.34
N GLY A 521 47.08 36.92 -2.67
CA GLY A 521 48.24 36.11 -2.29
C GLY A 521 49.32 35.93 -3.37
N ASP A 522 49.38 36.82 -4.38
CA ASP A 522 50.35 36.78 -5.49
C ASP A 522 50.45 35.42 -6.22
N THR A 523 49.37 34.64 -6.19
CA THR A 523 49.28 33.30 -6.79
C THR A 523 49.40 33.31 -8.32
N ALA A 524 49.24 34.46 -8.94
CA ALA A 524 49.21 34.65 -10.38
C ALA A 524 49.83 35.97 -10.80
N LYS A 525 50.42 36.00 -12.00
CA LYS A 525 50.84 37.25 -12.63
C LYS A 525 49.61 38.13 -12.86
N PRO A 526 49.62 39.40 -12.41
CA PRO A 526 48.47 40.27 -12.55
C PRO A 526 48.23 40.61 -14.03
N LEU A 527 46.97 40.57 -14.44
CA LEU A 527 46.57 40.98 -15.78
C LEU A 527 46.55 42.50 -15.87
N LYS A 528 47.27 43.08 -16.83
CA LYS A 528 47.45 44.53 -16.95
C LYS A 528 47.09 45.03 -18.33
N THR A 529 46.31 46.11 -18.38
CA THR A 529 46.04 46.87 -19.60
C THR A 529 46.33 48.34 -19.37
N LYS A 530 46.88 48.99 -20.40
CA LYS A 530 47.15 50.43 -20.39
C LYS A 530 46.55 51.06 -21.64
N LEU A 531 45.98 52.25 -21.49
CA LEU A 531 45.50 53.05 -22.59
C LEU A 531 45.81 54.52 -22.33
N ALA A 532 46.44 55.17 -23.29
CA ALA A 532 46.56 56.61 -23.34
C ALA A 532 45.67 57.10 -24.49
N ASP A 533 44.61 57.84 -24.18
CA ASP A 533 43.73 58.42 -25.20
C ASP A 533 43.82 59.95 -25.12
N TRP A 534 44.46 60.55 -26.13
CA TRP A 534 44.69 61.97 -26.24
C TRP A 534 43.69 62.59 -27.22
N ARG A 535 42.94 63.60 -26.77
CA ARG A 535 41.90 64.22 -27.60
C ARG A 535 42.19 65.70 -27.82
N ALA A 536 42.18 66.10 -29.09
CA ALA A 536 42.15 67.49 -29.49
C ALA A 536 40.73 68.07 -29.30
N PRO A 537 40.58 69.37 -29.02
CA PRO A 537 39.28 69.99 -28.84
C PRO A 537 38.58 70.15 -30.20
N ASP A 538 37.39 69.56 -30.33
CA ASP A 538 36.55 69.71 -31.52
C ASP A 538 35.48 70.79 -31.30
N VAL A 539 35.79 71.99 -31.76
CA VAL A 539 34.91 73.16 -31.62
C VAL A 539 33.78 73.21 -32.65
N THR A 540 33.80 72.34 -33.67
CA THR A 540 32.80 72.38 -34.74
C THR A 540 31.41 71.95 -34.27
N ASN A 541 31.35 71.03 -33.31
CA ASN A 541 30.14 70.46 -32.72
C ASN A 541 29.55 71.28 -31.55
N LEU A 542 30.11 72.48 -31.29
CA LEU A 542 29.75 73.34 -30.15
C LEU A 542 28.97 74.61 -30.57
N LYS A 543 28.72 74.82 -31.86
CA LYS A 543 28.01 76.01 -32.36
C LYS A 543 26.58 76.07 -31.81
N GLY A 544 26.22 77.19 -31.18
CA GLY A 544 24.87 77.42 -30.64
C GLY A 544 24.60 76.82 -29.26
N GLU A 545 25.60 76.20 -28.62
CA GLU A 545 25.46 75.61 -27.28
C GLU A 545 25.53 76.66 -26.17
N GLY A 546 24.66 76.54 -25.16
CA GLY A 546 24.63 77.45 -24.00
C GLY A 546 25.80 77.27 -23.02
N LYS A 547 26.41 76.07 -22.99
CA LYS A 547 27.57 75.73 -22.15
C LYS A 547 28.58 74.87 -22.94
N PRO A 548 29.32 75.48 -23.86
CA PRO A 548 30.16 74.76 -24.82
C PRO A 548 31.36 74.06 -24.17
N GLU A 549 31.94 74.61 -23.10
CA GLU A 549 33.05 73.98 -22.38
C GLU A 549 32.62 72.69 -21.68
N GLU A 550 31.46 72.71 -21.00
CA GLU A 550 30.91 71.54 -20.29
C GLU A 550 30.64 70.40 -21.29
N LYS A 551 29.94 70.71 -22.40
CA LYS A 551 29.66 69.72 -23.45
C LYS A 551 30.93 69.13 -24.06
N LEU A 552 31.92 69.97 -24.38
CA LEU A 552 33.18 69.52 -24.99
C LEU A 552 33.94 68.57 -24.06
N TYR A 553 34.19 68.98 -22.81
CA TYR A 553 34.99 68.19 -21.88
C TYR A 553 34.26 66.93 -21.42
N ASP A 554 32.92 66.98 -21.27
CA ASP A 554 32.13 65.79 -20.97
C ASP A 554 32.16 64.79 -22.13
N GLN A 555 32.05 65.26 -23.39
CA GLN A 555 32.15 64.40 -24.57
C GLN A 555 33.56 63.81 -24.74
N MET A 556 34.61 64.59 -24.49
CA MET A 556 36.00 64.10 -24.53
C MET A 556 36.25 63.03 -23.47
N ALA A 557 35.85 63.29 -22.22
CA ALA A 557 35.98 62.32 -21.14
C ALA A 557 35.19 61.04 -21.45
N LYS A 558 33.93 61.16 -21.86
CA LYS A 558 33.08 60.03 -22.22
C LYS A 558 33.72 59.17 -23.31
N ASN A 559 34.20 59.79 -24.39
CA ASN A 559 34.87 59.07 -25.48
C ASN A 559 36.12 58.32 -25.01
N CYS A 560 36.92 58.91 -24.11
CA CYS A 560 38.09 58.25 -23.53
C CYS A 560 37.70 57.07 -22.64
N PHE A 561 36.68 57.21 -21.79
CA PHE A 561 36.14 56.13 -20.96
C PHE A 561 35.51 55.01 -21.80
N ASP A 562 34.77 55.34 -22.87
CA ASP A 562 34.19 54.36 -23.80
C ASP A 562 35.28 53.56 -24.52
N ASN A 563 36.33 54.23 -24.98
CA ASN A 563 37.48 53.57 -25.59
C ASN A 563 38.24 52.67 -24.61
N PHE A 564 38.43 53.14 -23.38
CA PHE A 564 39.03 52.33 -22.32
C PHE A 564 38.18 51.11 -22.00
N THR A 565 36.87 51.27 -21.86
CA THR A 565 35.90 50.19 -21.62
C THR A 565 35.97 49.15 -22.72
N LYS A 566 35.97 49.56 -24.00
CA LYS A 566 36.11 48.67 -25.15
C LYS A 566 37.45 47.92 -25.11
N ARG A 567 38.54 48.58 -24.73
CA ARG A 567 39.87 47.97 -24.63
C ARG A 567 39.95 46.96 -23.47
N LEU A 568 39.41 47.30 -22.30
CA LEU A 568 39.36 46.46 -21.11
C LEU A 568 38.49 45.22 -21.34
N LEU A 569 37.29 45.41 -21.88
CA LEU A 569 36.41 44.29 -22.22
C LEU A 569 36.96 43.47 -23.39
N GLY A 570 37.60 44.09 -24.37
CA GLY A 570 38.23 43.39 -25.50
C GLY A 570 39.47 42.57 -25.12
N MET A 571 40.08 42.85 -23.96
CA MET A 571 41.12 42.01 -23.37
C MET A 571 40.54 40.71 -22.81
N LEU A 572 39.37 40.77 -22.16
CA LEU A 572 38.76 39.64 -21.45
C LEU A 572 37.79 38.85 -22.33
N PHE A 573 37.05 39.52 -23.21
CA PHE A 573 35.96 38.97 -23.99
C PHE A 573 36.13 39.29 -25.48
N ARG A 574 35.54 38.44 -26.33
CA ARG A 574 35.33 38.75 -27.74
C ARG A 574 34.41 39.96 -27.86
N PRO A 575 34.66 40.84 -28.86
CA PRO A 575 33.72 41.89 -29.19
C PRO A 575 32.36 41.24 -29.52
N VAL A 576 31.30 41.72 -28.87
CA VAL A 576 29.94 41.31 -29.21
C VAL A 576 29.72 41.72 -30.65
N ALA A 577 29.35 40.78 -31.52
CA ALA A 577 28.89 41.11 -32.86
C ALA A 577 27.63 41.96 -32.67
N THR A 578 27.74 43.27 -32.86
CA THR A 578 26.59 44.16 -32.88
C THR A 578 25.73 43.68 -34.05
N THR A 579 24.66 42.96 -33.77
CA THR A 579 23.57 42.81 -34.73
C THR A 579 23.06 44.23 -34.96
N ALA A 580 23.38 44.76 -36.13
CA ALA A 580 22.82 46.01 -36.62
C ALA A 580 21.29 45.87 -36.54
N LYS A 581 20.67 46.65 -35.66
CA LYS A 581 19.25 46.96 -35.71
C LYS A 581 19.09 48.30 -36.38
#